data_AF-A0A8T6NFS1-F1
#
_entry.id   AF-A0A8T6NFS1-F1
#
_cell.length_a   1.000
_cell.length_b   1.000
_cell.length_c   1.000
_cell.angle_alpha   90.00
_cell.angle_beta   90.00
_cell.angle_gamma   90.00
#
_symmetry.space_group_name_H-M   'P 1'
#
loop_
_entity.id
_entity.type
_entity.pdbx_description
1 polymer ?
#
loop_
_entity_poly.entity_id
_entity_poly.type
_entity_poly.pdbx_seq_one_letter_code
_entity_poly.pdbx_strand_id
1 'polypeptide(L)'
;SEAYTCFVREDTKLPMMYMDDAIKATLQLMDAPSDKLSLRGGYNLPSLTFTAKELYDKIREKIPDFECEFVPDHRQVYADSWPDETDGTLSNEEWDFSLDFDLDSMCDVMIQSLSQ
;
A
#
# COMPACT_ATOMS: atom_id res chain seq x y z
N SER A 1 22.27 11.25 10.82
CA SER A 1 21.67 10.26 9.92
C SER A 1 21.57 8.98 10.70
N GLU A 2 20.37 8.64 11.18
CA GLU A 2 20.15 7.31 11.77
C GLU A 2 19.73 6.39 10.63
N ALA A 3 20.42 5.26 10.47
CA ALA A 3 20.03 4.23 9.52
C ALA A 3 18.73 3.59 9.99
N TYR A 4 17.76 3.42 9.09
CA TYR A 4 16.51 2.76 9.41
C TYR A 4 16.69 1.23 9.34
N THR A 5 16.24 0.51 10.36
CA THR A 5 16.21 -0.96 10.33
C THR A 5 14.84 -1.43 9.87
N CYS A 6 14.75 -1.91 8.62
CA CYS A 6 13.56 -2.54 8.09
C CYS A 6 13.45 -3.97 8.61
N PHE A 7 12.27 -4.33 9.12
CA PHE A 7 12.00 -5.60 9.80
C PHE A 7 11.55 -6.73 8.87
N VAL A 8 11.54 -6.47 7.55
CA VAL A 8 11.27 -7.47 6.51
C VAL A 8 12.46 -7.58 5.56
N ARG A 9 12.54 -8.65 4.77
CA ARG A 9 13.53 -8.86 3.72
C ARG A 9 13.29 -7.87 2.59
N GLU A 10 14.36 -7.52 1.89
CA GLU A 10 14.31 -6.61 0.75
C GLU A 10 13.35 -7.06 -0.35
N ASP A 11 13.18 -8.38 -0.54
CA ASP A 11 12.30 -9.01 -1.53
C ASP A 11 10.84 -9.19 -1.07
N THR A 12 10.53 -8.81 0.18
CA THR A 12 9.18 -8.98 0.73
C THR A 12 8.23 -8.02 0.03
N LYS A 13 7.28 -8.60 -0.71
CA LYS A 13 6.25 -7.89 -1.47
C LYS A 13 4.94 -7.91 -0.68
N LEU A 14 4.31 -6.76 -0.54
CA LEU A 14 3.05 -6.65 0.20
C LEU A 14 2.05 -5.74 -0.53
N PRO A 15 0.75 -6.05 -0.46
CA PRO A 15 -0.31 -5.19 -0.95
C PRO A 15 -0.50 -4.03 0.02
N MET A 16 -0.37 -2.81 -0.50
CA MET A 16 -0.48 -1.57 0.25
C MET A 16 -1.55 -0.66 -0.37
N MET A 17 -1.97 0.35 0.38
CA MET A 17 -2.89 1.39 -0.07
C MET A 17 -2.59 2.67 0.70
N TYR A 18 -2.58 3.81 0.01
CA TYR A 18 -2.42 5.10 0.68
C TYR A 18 -3.69 5.49 1.45
N MET A 19 -3.54 6.27 2.53
CA MET A 19 -4.65 6.58 3.44
C MET A 19 -5.82 7.27 2.72
N ASP A 20 -5.54 8.19 1.80
CA ASP A 20 -6.59 8.91 1.05
C ASP A 20 -7.41 7.95 0.17
N ASP A 21 -6.75 6.94 -0.44
CA ASP A 21 -7.45 5.88 -1.18
C ASP A 21 -8.30 5.00 -0.26
N ALA A 22 -7.85 4.72 0.96
CA ALA A 22 -8.62 3.94 1.93
C ALA A 22 -9.88 4.70 2.43
N ILE A 23 -9.76 6.01 2.64
CA ILE A 23 -10.89 6.88 2.98
C ILE A 23 -11.86 6.94 1.80
N LYS A 24 -11.37 7.17 0.58
CA LYS A 24 -12.16 7.19 -0.65
C LYS A 24 -12.90 5.87 -0.83
N ALA A 25 -12.23 4.74 -0.66
CA ALA A 25 -12.80 3.40 -0.75
C ALA A 25 -13.99 3.26 0.21
N THR A 26 -13.79 3.66 1.47
CA THR A 26 -14.81 3.53 2.51
C THR A 26 -16.04 4.38 2.18
N LEU A 27 -15.84 5.64 1.76
CA LEU A 27 -16.92 6.55 1.42
C LEU A 27 -17.70 6.08 0.19
N GLN A 28 -17.01 5.71 -0.88
CA GLN A 28 -17.68 5.24 -2.11
C GLN A 28 -18.44 3.93 -1.88
N LEU A 29 -17.93 3.00 -1.07
CA LEU A 29 -18.67 1.78 -0.71
C LEU A 29 -19.95 2.11 0.09
N MET A 30 -19.89 3.10 0.98
CA MET A 30 -21.06 3.55 1.75
C MET A 30 -22.11 4.24 0.88
N ASP A 31 -21.68 4.95 -0.16
CA ASP A 31 -22.56 5.67 -1.09
C ASP A 31 -23.04 4.78 -2.26
N ALA A 32 -22.43 3.60 -2.45
CA ALA A 32 -22.76 2.70 -3.54
C ALA A 32 -24.23 2.22 -3.47
N PRO A 33 -24.95 2.18 -4.61
CA PRO A 33 -26.31 1.65 -4.65
C PRO A 33 -26.36 0.20 -4.17
N SER A 34 -27.23 -0.08 -3.19
CA SER A 34 -27.28 -1.40 -2.53
C SER A 34 -27.58 -2.57 -3.47
N ASP A 35 -28.21 -2.30 -4.62
CA ASP A 35 -28.56 -3.25 -5.68
C ASP A 35 -27.37 -3.58 -6.60
N LYS A 36 -26.34 -2.74 -6.62
CA LYS A 36 -25.07 -3.04 -7.29
C LYS A 36 -24.13 -3.91 -6.46
N LEU A 37 -24.28 -3.85 -5.13
CA LEU A 37 -23.40 -4.55 -4.20
C LEU A 37 -23.82 -6.03 -4.07
N SER A 38 -23.06 -6.96 -4.66
CA SER A 38 -23.37 -8.40 -4.58
C SER A 38 -22.88 -9.06 -3.29
N LEU A 39 -21.80 -8.54 -2.71
CA LEU A 39 -21.21 -9.03 -1.47
C LEU A 39 -21.57 -8.17 -0.27
N ARG A 40 -21.65 -8.83 0.88
CA ARG A 40 -21.84 -8.23 2.22
C ARG A 40 -20.78 -8.66 3.23
N GLY A 41 -19.91 -9.61 2.86
CA GLY A 41 -18.87 -10.19 3.72
C GLY A 41 -17.51 -9.49 3.65
N GLY A 42 -17.35 -8.51 2.77
CA GLY A 42 -16.09 -7.80 2.52
C GLY A 42 -15.76 -7.78 1.03
N TYR A 43 -15.19 -6.67 0.57
CA TYR A 43 -14.62 -6.52 -0.77
C TYR A 43 -13.11 -6.50 -0.66
N ASN A 44 -12.45 -7.23 -1.54
CA ASN A 44 -11.05 -6.95 -1.84
C ASN A 44 -10.99 -5.66 -2.64
N LEU A 45 -10.00 -4.83 -2.32
CA LEU A 45 -9.69 -3.62 -3.06
C LEU A 45 -8.43 -3.87 -3.91
N PRO A 46 -8.26 -3.19 -5.05
CA PRO A 46 -6.98 -3.18 -5.75
C PRO A 46 -5.89 -2.65 -4.82
N SER A 47 -4.72 -3.28 -4.84
CA SER A 47 -3.56 -2.91 -4.03
C SER A 47 -2.45 -2.28 -4.85
N LEU A 48 -1.83 -1.26 -4.28
CA LEU A 48 -0.52 -0.80 -4.71
C LEU A 48 0.51 -1.78 -4.16
N THR A 49 1.23 -2.46 -5.05
CA THR A 49 2.07 -3.58 -4.64
C THR A 49 3.53 -3.33 -4.98
N PHE A 50 4.39 -3.43 -3.97
CA PHE A 50 5.83 -3.23 -4.10
C PHE A 50 6.59 -4.02 -3.02
N THR A 51 7.87 -4.24 -3.29
CA THR A 51 8.83 -4.83 -2.36
C THR A 51 9.39 -3.77 -1.41
N ALA A 52 9.91 -4.21 -0.27
CA ALA A 52 10.62 -3.33 0.66
C ALA A 52 11.83 -2.63 -0.02
N LYS A 53 12.47 -3.32 -0.98
CA LYS A 53 13.55 -2.75 -1.79
C LYS A 53 13.08 -1.65 -2.74
N GLU A 54 11.97 -1.86 -3.46
CA GLU A 54 11.40 -0.86 -4.37
C GLU A 54 11.02 0.42 -3.61
N LEU A 55 10.40 0.29 -2.43
CA LEU A 55 10.10 1.44 -1.58
C LEU A 55 11.37 2.17 -1.14
N TYR A 56 12.39 1.43 -0.69
CA TYR A 56 13.67 2.00 -0.30
C TYR A 56 14.32 2.79 -1.44
N ASP A 57 14.35 2.24 -2.65
CA ASP A 57 14.94 2.87 -3.82
C ASP A 57 14.21 4.16 -4.19
N LYS A 58 12.87 4.16 -4.12
CA LYS A 58 12.05 5.36 -4.36
C LYS A 58 12.25 6.45 -3.32
N ILE A 59 12.39 6.10 -2.05
CA ILE A 59 12.74 7.06 -1.01
C ILE A 59 14.14 7.64 -1.28
N ARG A 60 15.11 6.80 -1.69
CA ARG A 60 16.48 7.22 -1.95
C ARG A 60 16.61 8.15 -3.16
N GLU A 61 15.75 8.02 -4.17
CA GLU A 61 15.66 8.98 -5.29
C GLU A 61 15.36 10.41 -4.80
N LYS A 62 14.58 10.54 -3.71
CA LYS A 62 14.17 11.83 -3.14
C LYS A 62 15.07 12.27 -1.99
N ILE A 63 15.64 11.33 -1.24
CA ILE A 63 16.53 11.53 -0.09
C ILE A 63 17.80 10.67 -0.29
N PRO A 64 18.82 11.15 -1.01
CA PRO A 64 19.98 10.34 -1.40
C PRO A 64 20.80 9.76 -0.24
N ASP A 65 20.79 10.45 0.92
CA ASP A 65 21.49 10.07 2.14
C ASP A 65 20.68 9.12 3.04
N PHE A 66 19.52 8.64 2.56
CA PHE A 66 18.71 7.67 3.30
C PHE A 66 19.37 6.28 3.28
N GLU A 67 19.69 5.78 4.47
CA GLU A 67 20.23 4.45 4.69
C GLU A 67 19.20 3.55 5.36
N CYS A 68 19.05 2.34 4.82
CA CYS A 68 18.15 1.31 5.32
C CYS A 68 18.90 -0.02 5.37
N GLU A 69 18.79 -0.74 6.49
CA GLU A 69 19.26 -2.10 6.65
C GLU A 69 18.08 -3.04 6.82
N PHE A 70 18.04 -4.13 6.07
CA PHE A 70 16.99 -5.14 6.16
C PHE A 70 17.41 -6.22 7.17
N VAL A 71 16.82 -6.17 8.36
CA VAL A 71 17.04 -7.13 9.45
C VAL A 71 15.70 -7.77 9.80
N PRO A 72 15.31 -8.86 9.09
CA PRO A 72 14.02 -9.50 9.29
C PRO A 72 13.86 -10.01 10.72
N ASP A 73 12.68 -9.77 11.29
CA ASP A 73 12.31 -10.35 12.58
C ASP A 73 11.08 -11.26 12.46
N HIS A 74 10.48 -11.62 13.60
CA HIS A 74 9.28 -12.46 13.65
C HIS A 74 8.11 -11.96 12.77
N ARG A 75 8.05 -10.66 12.43
CA ARG A 75 7.03 -10.09 11.52
C ARG A 75 7.19 -10.54 10.08
N GLN A 76 8.38 -10.97 9.68
CA GLN A 76 8.60 -11.56 8.36
C GLN A 76 7.68 -12.77 8.13
N VAL A 77 7.48 -13.60 9.16
CA VAL A 77 6.61 -14.79 9.05
C VAL A 77 5.16 -14.39 8.78
N TYR A 78 4.72 -13.26 9.33
CA TYR A 78 3.39 -12.72 9.05
C TYR A 78 3.32 -12.15 7.63
N ALA A 79 4.34 -11.42 7.19
CA ALA A 79 4.41 -10.90 5.83
C ALA A 79 4.39 -12.04 4.79
N ASP A 80 5.16 -13.11 5.01
CA ASP A 80 5.20 -14.29 4.14
C ASP A 80 3.87 -15.07 4.08
N SER A 81 2.96 -14.83 5.04
CA SER A 81 1.64 -15.45 5.07
C SER A 81 0.57 -14.66 4.31
N TRP A 82 0.87 -13.41 3.95
CA TRP A 82 -0.05 -12.54 3.21
C TRP A 82 0.12 -12.75 1.70
N PRO A 83 -0.95 -12.55 0.90
CA PRO A 83 -0.83 -12.58 -0.55
C PRO A 83 0.02 -11.39 -1.02
N ASP A 84 0.72 -11.55 -2.15
CA ASP A 84 1.47 -10.46 -2.75
C ASP A 84 0.56 -9.34 -3.25
N GLU A 85 -0.62 -9.68 -3.77
CA GLU A 85 -1.58 -8.73 -4.37
C GLU A 85 -3.02 -9.09 -4.02
N THR A 86 -3.93 -8.11 -4.10
CA THR A 86 -5.37 -8.32 -3.91
C THR A 86 -6.16 -8.04 -5.18
N ASP A 87 -7.05 -8.96 -5.54
CA ASP A 87 -7.95 -8.82 -6.69
C ASP A 87 -9.05 -7.79 -6.40
N GLY A 88 -8.92 -6.62 -7.00
CA GLY A 88 -9.87 -5.51 -6.89
C GLY A 88 -11.01 -5.51 -7.88
N THR A 89 -11.12 -6.51 -8.77
CA THR A 89 -12.03 -6.50 -9.93
C THR A 89 -13.47 -6.18 -9.52
N LEU A 90 -13.99 -6.84 -8.49
CA LEU A 90 -15.38 -6.64 -8.06
C LEU A 90 -15.64 -5.24 -7.49
N SER A 91 -14.66 -4.66 -6.77
CA SER A 91 -14.80 -3.30 -6.24
C SER A 91 -14.84 -2.25 -7.34
N ASN A 92 -14.11 -2.50 -8.44
CA ASN A 92 -14.16 -1.68 -9.62
C ASN A 92 -15.49 -1.85 -10.39
N GLU A 93 -15.92 -3.09 -10.62
CA GLU A 93 -17.14 -3.35 -11.40
C GLU A 93 -18.42 -2.85 -10.72
N GLU A 94 -18.53 -2.99 -9.40
CA GLU A 94 -19.79 -2.69 -8.69
C GLU A 94 -19.92 -1.23 -8.23
N TRP A 95 -18.81 -0.59 -7.88
CA TRP A 95 -18.80 0.78 -7.34
C TRP A 95 -17.66 1.66 -7.84
N ASP A 96 -17.01 1.26 -8.94
CA ASP A 96 -16.04 2.06 -9.69
C ASP A 96 -14.81 2.49 -8.87
N PHE A 97 -14.42 1.66 -7.90
CA PHE A 97 -13.23 1.93 -7.12
C PHE A 97 -11.95 1.70 -7.94
N SER A 98 -11.03 2.65 -7.84
CA SER A 98 -9.65 2.58 -8.36
C SER A 98 -8.71 3.30 -7.40
N LEU A 99 -7.42 2.97 -7.45
CA LEU A 99 -6.39 3.71 -6.70
C LEU A 99 -6.08 5.04 -7.40
N ASP A 100 -5.94 6.12 -6.63
CA ASP A 100 -5.44 7.40 -7.14
C ASP A 100 -3.93 7.53 -6.94
N PHE A 101 -3.37 6.78 -5.97
CA PHE A 101 -1.96 6.82 -5.63
C PHE A 101 -1.22 5.59 -6.14
N ASP A 102 -0.11 5.85 -6.83
CA ASP A 102 0.94 4.88 -7.10
C ASP A 102 2.11 5.03 -6.11
N LEU A 103 3.15 4.21 -6.27
CA LEU A 103 4.32 4.24 -5.39
C LEU A 103 5.04 5.59 -5.41
N ASP A 104 5.10 6.25 -6.57
CA ASP A 104 5.82 7.51 -6.73
C ASP A 104 5.07 8.66 -6.05
N SER A 105 3.79 8.81 -6.35
CA SER A 105 2.92 9.81 -5.74
C SER A 105 2.76 9.60 -4.23
N MET A 106 2.65 8.35 -3.77
CA MET A 106 2.63 8.03 -2.34
C MET A 106 3.93 8.45 -1.65
N CYS A 107 5.09 8.12 -2.22
CA CYS A 107 6.39 8.52 -1.67
C CYS A 107 6.52 10.04 -1.61
N ASP A 108 6.13 10.74 -2.68
CA ASP A 108 6.21 12.21 -2.77
C ASP A 108 5.37 12.89 -1.69
N VAL A 109 4.10 12.48 -1.54
CA VAL A 109 3.22 13.05 -0.53
C VAL A 109 3.71 12.74 0.88
N MET A 110 4.11 11.50 1.16
CA MET A 110 4.60 11.10 2.49
C MET A 110 5.84 11.89 2.91
N ILE A 111 6.83 12.04 2.02
CA ILE A 111 8.04 12.81 2.29
C ILE A 111 7.70 14.29 2.52
N GLN A 112 6.83 14.86 1.69
CA GLN A 112 6.40 16.25 1.83
C GLN A 112 5.64 16.49 3.15
N SER A 113 4.79 15.56 3.58
CA SER A 113 4.01 15.67 4.81
C SER A 113 4.86 15.49 6.06
N LEU A 114 5.86 14.60 6.04
CA LEU A 114 6.74 14.35 7.20
C LEU A 114 7.87 15.38 7.35
N SER A 115 8.15 16.18 6.31
CA SER A 115 9.17 17.23 6.35
C SER A 115 8.65 18.58 6.88
N GLN A 116 7.36 18.66 7.23
CA GLN A 116 6.71 19.83 7.83
C GLN A 116 6.74 19.78 9.35
#